data_AF-A0A4U5VS01-F1
#
_entry.id   AF-A0A4U5VS01-F1
#
_cell.length_a   1.000
_cell.length_b   1.000
_cell.length_c   1.000
_cell.angle_alpha   90.00
_cell.angle_beta   90.00
_cell.angle_gamma   90.00
#
_symmetry.space_group_name_H-M   'P 1'
#
loop_
_entity.id
_entity.type
_entity.pdbx_description
1 polymer ?
#
loop_
_entity_poly.entity_id
_entity_poly.type
_entity_poly.pdbx_seq_one_letter_code
_entity_poly.pdbx_strand_id
1 'polypeptide(L)' 'MEDGKCTTYFFALALIFDIVGLILFFVGIFAPFSFWDFLVLSGPLLVFLSVFFWICWYLGSLKVSDEELDLVTSDIL' A
#
# COMPACT_ATOMS: atom_id res chain seq x y z
N MET A 1 15.73 -14.49 -9.24
CA MET A 1 16.09 -14.70 -7.83
C MET A 1 15.54 -13.48 -7.11
N GLU A 2 14.54 -13.67 -6.24
CA GLU A 2 13.91 -12.66 -5.36
C GLU A 2 12.79 -11.74 -5.90
N ASP A 3 12.09 -12.10 -6.99
CA ASP A 3 10.96 -11.30 -7.50
C ASP A 3 9.79 -11.17 -6.50
N GLY A 4 9.67 -12.09 -5.55
CA GLY A 4 8.64 -12.06 -4.51
C GLY A 4 8.93 -11.16 -3.30
N LYS A 5 10.19 -10.86 -2.98
CA LYS A 5 10.55 -10.16 -1.72
C LYS A 5 10.31 -8.66 -1.79
N CYS A 6 10.52 -8.04 -2.96
CA CYS A 6 10.15 -6.63 -3.17
C CYS A 6 8.64 -6.43 -3.02
N THR A 7 7.84 -7.32 -3.60
CA THR A 7 6.39 -7.31 -3.48
C THR A 7 5.96 -7.45 -2.01
N THR A 8 6.51 -8.41 -1.26
CA THR A 8 6.22 -8.50 0.18
C THR A 8 6.63 -7.24 0.96
N TYR A 9 7.74 -6.60 0.60
CA TYR A 9 8.22 -5.37 1.26
C TYR A 9 7.25 -4.20 1.06
N PHE A 10 6.76 -3.97 -0.16
CA PHE A 10 5.77 -2.90 -0.42
C PHE A 10 4.47 -3.12 0.34
N PHE A 11 4.00 -4.38 0.42
CA PHE A 11 2.82 -4.72 1.22
C PHE A 11 3.04 -4.43 2.71
N ALA A 12 4.16 -4.87 3.27
CA ALA A 12 4.48 -4.65 4.68
C ALA A 12 4.57 -3.14 4.99
N LEU A 13 5.21 -2.37 4.11
CA LEU A 13 5.31 -0.92 4.27
C LEU A 13 3.94 -0.25 4.24
N ALA A 14 3.08 -0.62 3.29
CA ALA A 14 1.73 -0.10 3.20
C ALA A 14 0.91 -0.40 4.48
N LEU A 15 0.99 -1.63 4.99
CA LEU A 15 0.32 -2.02 6.22
C LEU A 15 0.81 -1.22 7.44
N ILE A 16 2.13 -1.03 7.57
CA ILE A 16 2.73 -0.25 8.66
C ILE A 16 2.24 1.21 8.60
N PHE A 17 2.26 1.82 7.42
CA PHE A 17 1.80 3.20 7.24
C PHE A 17 0.31 3.35 7.56
N ASP A 18 -0.52 2.38 7.21
CA ASP A 18 -1.95 2.40 7.53
C ASP A 18 -2.20 2.31 9.05
N ILE A 19 -1.57 1.34 9.73
CA ILE A 19 -1.69 1.18 11.18
C ILE A 19 -1.20 2.43 11.91
N VAL A 20 -0.03 2.96 11.53
CA VAL A 20 0.53 4.18 12.14
C VAL A 20 -0.37 5.38 11.87
N GLY A 21 -0.88 5.52 10.64
CA GLY A 21 -1.77 6.61 10.24
C GLY A 21 -3.10 6.58 11.01
N LEU A 22 -3.70 5.41 11.18
CA LEU A 22 -4.91 5.22 11.98
C LEU A 22 -4.66 5.52 13.46
N ILE A 23 -3.55 5.02 14.04
CA ILE A 23 -3.19 5.32 15.43
C ILE A 23 -3.01 6.83 15.61
N LEU A 24 -2.28 7.51 14.72
CA LEU A 24 -2.09 8.97 14.78
C LEU A 24 -3.42 9.72 14.66
N PHE A 25 -4.31 9.28 13.77
CA PHE A 25 -5.62 9.91 13.59
C PHE A 25 -6.50 9.75 14.83
N PHE A 26 -6.56 8.55 15.42
CA PHE A 26 -7.32 8.28 16.63
C PHE A 26 -6.71 8.96 17.86
N VAL A 27 -5.39 8.88 18.04
CA VAL A 27 -4.66 9.54 19.14
C VAL A 27 -4.70 11.04 18.99
N GLY A 28 -4.76 11.55 17.76
CA GLY A 28 -5.30 12.87 17.46
C GLY A 28 -6.65 12.94 18.14
N ILE A 29 -7.74 12.55 17.48
CA ILE A 29 -9.12 12.79 17.92
C ILE A 29 -9.38 12.68 19.44
N PHE A 30 -8.87 11.64 20.10
CA PHE A 30 -9.16 11.35 21.49
C PHE A 30 -8.22 11.98 22.53
N ALA A 31 -7.00 12.41 22.18
CA ALA A 31 -6.05 12.91 23.19
C ALA A 31 -6.04 14.45 23.27
N PRO A 32 -6.14 15.06 24.47
CA PRO A 32 -6.08 16.50 24.64
C PRO A 32 -4.62 17.02 24.64
N PHE A 33 -3.89 16.83 23.54
CA PHE A 33 -2.55 17.41 23.35
C PHE A 33 -2.63 18.79 22.69
N SER A 34 -1.75 19.72 23.05
CA SER A 34 -1.66 21.05 22.39
C SER A 34 -1.31 20.98 20.89
N PHE A 35 -0.80 19.85 20.40
CA PHE A 35 -0.42 19.64 18.99
C PHE A 35 -1.38 18.69 18.26
N TRP A 36 -2.58 18.51 18.78
CA TRP A 36 -3.64 17.66 18.23
C TRP A 36 -3.91 17.90 16.74
N ASP A 37 -3.93 19.16 16.31
CA ASP A 37 -4.18 19.54 14.92
C ASP A 37 -3.18 18.89 13.96
N PHE A 38 -1.91 18.75 14.38
CA PHE A 38 -0.88 18.10 13.60
C PHE A 38 -1.09 16.58 13.52
N LEU A 39 -1.52 15.92 14.60
CA LEU A 39 -1.84 14.48 14.60
C LEU A 39 -3.03 14.17 13.70
N VAL A 40 -4.10 14.96 13.82
CA VAL A 40 -5.33 14.79 13.02
C VAL A 40 -5.07 15.05 11.53
N LEU A 41 -4.14 15.95 11.19
CA LEU A 41 -3.74 16.19 9.80
C LEU A 41 -2.78 15.11 9.27
N SER A 42 -1.79 14.71 10.06
CA SER A 42 -0.75 13.76 9.63
C SER A 42 -1.25 12.31 9.54
N GLY A 43 -2.21 11.90 10.37
CA GLY A 43 -2.78 10.55 10.34
C GLY A 43 -3.41 10.17 9.00
N PRO A 44 -4.45 10.91 8.53
CA PRO A 44 -5.07 10.69 7.22
C PRO A 44 -4.08 10.89 6.07
N LEU A 45 -3.11 11.80 6.21
CA LEU A 45 -2.06 11.99 5.21
C LEU A 45 -1.19 10.72 5.04
N LEU A 46 -0.86 10.05 6.16
CA LEU A 46 -0.16 8.77 6.14
C LEU A 46 -0.98 7.64 5.51
N VAL A 47 -2.27 7.56 5.84
CA VAL A 47 -3.20 6.58 5.25
C VAL A 47 -3.33 6.80 3.74
N PHE A 48 -3.45 8.06 3.30
CA PHE A 48 -3.48 8.40 1.87
C PHE A 48 -2.20 7.96 1.15
N LEU A 49 -1.04 8.17 1.77
CA LEU A 49 0.23 7.71 1.23
C LEU A 49 0.31 6.17 1.18
N SER A 50 -0.30 5.46 2.14
CA SER A 50 -0.38 3.99 2.13
C SER A 50 -1.12 3.45 0.90
N VAL A 51 -2.19 4.11 0.46
CA VAL A 51 -2.95 3.71 -0.75
C VAL A 51 -2.04 3.70 -1.99
N PHE A 52 -1.10 4.65 -2.10
CA PHE A 52 -0.14 4.66 -3.20
C PHE A 52 0.74 3.40 -3.21
N PHE A 53 1.23 2.97 -2.05
CA PHE A 53 1.99 1.72 -1.92
C PHE A 53 1.15 0.48 -2.22
N TRP A 54 -0.13 0.47 -1.85
CA TRP A 54 -1.07 -0.59 -2.21
C TRP A 54 -1.25 -0.71 -3.73
N ILE A 55 -1.37 0.42 -4.43
CA ILE A 55 -1.49 0.45 -5.89
C ILE A 55 -0.20 -0.09 -6.54
N CYS A 56 0.98 0.36 -6.08
CA CYS A 56 2.26 -0.15 -6.58
C CYS A 56 2.43 -1.66 -6.32
N TRP A 57 2.03 -2.14 -5.14
CA TRP A 57 2.04 -3.56 -4.81
C TRP A 57 1.11 -4.37 -5.72
N TYR A 58 -0.11 -3.88 -5.94
CA TYR A 58 -1.09 -4.51 -6.82
C TYR A 58 -0.60 -4.56 -8.27
N LEU A 59 -0.07 -3.45 -8.80
CA LEU A 59 0.52 -3.40 -10.15
C LEU A 59 1.70 -4.37 -10.32
N GLY A 60 2.56 -4.50 -9.30
CA GLY A 60 3.66 -5.47 -9.32
C GLY A 60 3.19 -6.92 -9.21
N SER A 61 2.08 -7.16 -8.50
CA SER A 61 1.44 -8.48 -8.41
C SER A 61 0.68 -8.87 -9.68
N LEU A 62 0.30 -7.90 -10.52
CA LEU A 62 -0.38 -8.12 -11.82
C LEU A 62 0.58 -8.52 -12.95
N LYS A 63 1.79 -9.01 -12.64
CA LYS A 63 2.70 -9.54 -13.66
C LYS A 63 1.97 -10.66 -14.40
N VAL A 64 1.55 -10.34 -15.63
CA VAL A 64 0.79 -11.19 -16.55
C VAL A 64 1.35 -12.60 -16.46
N SER A 65 0.47 -13.54 -16.13
CA SER A 65 0.85 -14.94 -16.15
C SER A 65 1.24 -15.26 -17.59
N ASP A 66 2.50 -15.67 -17.83
CA ASP A 66 3.02 -15.95 -19.18
C ASP A 66 2.13 -16.98 -19.92
N GLU A 67 1.35 -17.77 -19.18
CA GLU A 67 0.32 -18.70 -19.64
C GLU A 67 -0.88 -18.03 -20.36
N GLU A 68 -1.27 -16.79 -20.04
CA GLU A 68 -2.27 -16.06 -20.83
C GLU A 68 -1.68 -15.48 -22.14
N LEU A 69 -0.37 -15.20 -22.15
CA LEU A 69 0.32 -14.68 -23.32
C LEU A 69 0.52 -15.77 -24.39
N ASP A 70 0.88 -16.99 -23.98
CA ASP A 70 1.07 -18.14 -24.89
C ASP A 70 -0.24 -18.64 -25.49
N LEU A 71 -1.36 -18.61 -24.76
CA LEU A 71 -2.68 -18.99 -25.28
C LEU A 71 -3.18 -18.02 -26.35
N VAL A 72 -2.99 -16.71 -26.16
CA VAL A 72 -3.33 -15.69 -27.18
C VAL A 72 -2.48 -15.86 -28.43
N THR A 73 -1.18 -16.19 -28.30
CA THR A 73 -0.33 -16.46 -29.46
C THR A 73 -0.71 -17.75 -30.19
N SER A 74 -1.14 -18.79 -29.47
CA SER A 74 -1.55 -20.07 -30.06
C SER A 74 -2.88 -19.99 -30.81
N ASP A 75 -3.80 -19.11 -30.41
CA ASP A 75 -5.05 -18.85 -31.13
C ASP A 75 -4.85 -18.01 -32.41
N ILE A 76 -3.73 -17.28 -32.52
CA ILE A 76 -3.44 -16.38 -33.65
C ILE A 76 -2.58 -17.04 -34.74
N LEU A 77 -1.92 -18.18 -34.45
CA LEU A 77 -1.06 -18.91 -35.38
C LEU A 77 -1.72 -20.20 -35.91
#